data_AF-A0A535NU60-F1
#
_entry.id   AF-A0A535NU60-F1
#
_cell.length_a   1.000
_cell.length_b   1.000
_cell.length_c   1.000
_cell.angle_alpha   90.00
_cell.angle_beta   90.00
_cell.angle_gamma   90.00
#
_symmetry.space_group_name_H-M   'P 1'
#
loop_
_entity.id
_entity.type
_entity.pdbx_description
1 polymer ?
#
loop_
_entity_poly.entity_id
_entity_poly.type
_entity_poly.pdbx_seq_one_letter_code
_entity_poly.pdbx_strand_id
1 'polypeptide(L)'
;GAKKFDARVIGTSPEDDVAVIKVDAQDLPALSWGDSNALKVGQLAIAIGSPLGQQNSVTKGVISALHRFISIPNPSTGQVENILNAIQTDAQINPGNSGGPLLNSAGQVIGVNFAIEQAQAGPGLGFALDGN
;
A
#
# COMPACT_ATOMS: atom_id res chain seq x y z
N GLY A 1 11.81 -22.26 -8.44
CA GLY A 1 10.86 -21.33 -9.09
C GLY A 1 9.80 -20.94 -8.09
N ALA A 2 9.23 -19.73 -8.22
CA ALA A 2 8.14 -19.29 -7.34
C ALA A 2 6.91 -20.20 -7.48
N LYS A 3 6.26 -20.53 -6.36
CA LYS A 3 4.98 -21.26 -6.36
C LYS A 3 3.90 -20.36 -6.98
N LYS A 4 3.01 -20.94 -7.79
CA LYS A 4 1.85 -20.26 -8.36
C LYS A 4 0.59 -20.89 -7.80
N PHE A 5 -0.40 -20.06 -7.53
CA PHE A 5 -1.69 -20.48 -7.02
C PHE A 5 -2.78 -19.75 -7.79
N ASP A 6 -3.93 -20.40 -7.98
CA ASP A 6 -5.11 -19.74 -8.51
C ASP A 6 -5.71 -18.83 -7.43
N ALA A 7 -6.26 -17.70 -7.87
CA ALA A 7 -6.92 -16.76 -6.99
C ALA A 7 -8.20 -16.23 -7.65
N ARG A 8 -9.18 -15.88 -6.83
CA ARG A 8 -10.43 -15.25 -7.27
C ARG A 8 -10.72 -14.00 -6.45
N VAL A 9 -11.32 -13.00 -7.08
CA VAL A 9 -11.84 -11.82 -6.38
C VAL A 9 -13.04 -12.26 -5.53
N ILE A 10 -13.06 -11.86 -4.27
CA ILE A 10 -14.18 -12.13 -3.35
C ILE A 10 -14.85 -10.85 -2.84
N GLY A 11 -14.25 -9.68 -3.08
CA GLY A 11 -14.84 -8.37 -2.79
C GLY A 11 -13.99 -7.24 -3.36
N THR A 12 -14.62 -6.12 -3.65
CA THR A 12 -13.98 -4.90 -4.15
C THR A 12 -14.70 -3.69 -3.58
N SER A 13 -13.95 -2.65 -3.24
CA SER A 13 -14.43 -1.29 -3.00
C SER A 13 -13.65 -0.36 -3.94
N PRO A 14 -14.19 -0.05 -5.14
CA PRO A 14 -13.51 0.84 -6.09
C PRO A 14 -13.31 2.25 -5.53
N GLU A 15 -14.25 2.75 -4.72
CA GLU A 15 -14.14 4.07 -4.08
C GLU A 15 -12.98 4.20 -3.10
N ASP A 16 -12.54 3.09 -2.50
CA ASP A 16 -11.45 3.03 -1.52
C ASP A 16 -10.14 2.48 -2.12
N ASP A 17 -10.12 2.14 -3.41
CA ASP A 17 -9.01 1.45 -4.09
C ASP A 17 -8.61 0.12 -3.40
N VAL A 18 -9.60 -0.68 -2.97
CA VAL A 18 -9.38 -1.96 -2.27
C VAL A 18 -10.03 -3.13 -3.01
N ALA A 19 -9.30 -4.25 -3.08
CA ALA A 19 -9.82 -5.54 -3.49
C ALA A 19 -9.37 -6.65 -2.54
N VAL A 20 -10.26 -7.59 -2.25
CA VAL A 20 -9.96 -8.80 -1.49
C VAL A 20 -9.98 -9.99 -2.44
N ILE A 21 -8.89 -10.73 -2.45
CA ILE A 21 -8.74 -11.96 -3.24
C ILE A 21 -8.62 -13.18 -2.35
N LYS A 22 -9.19 -14.30 -2.79
CA LYS A 22 -9.01 -15.62 -2.16
C LYS A 22 -8.08 -16.44 -3.02
N VAL A 23 -6.91 -16.77 -2.46
CA VAL A 23 -5.97 -17.74 -3.02
C VAL A 23 -6.44 -19.16 -2.67
N ASP A 24 -6.43 -20.06 -3.65
CA ASP A 24 -6.76 -21.48 -3.48
C ASP A 24 -5.55 -22.27 -2.98
N ALA A 25 -5.23 -22.06 -1.70
CA ALA A 25 -4.17 -22.72 -0.98
C ALA A 25 -4.48 -22.74 0.53
N GLN A 26 -3.82 -23.65 1.24
CA GLN A 26 -3.91 -23.80 2.70
C GLN A 26 -2.53 -23.55 3.33
N ASP A 27 -2.52 -23.29 4.64
CA ASP A 27 -1.32 -23.12 5.45
C ASP A 27 -0.31 -22.09 4.92
N LEU A 28 -0.82 -21.00 4.32
CA LEU A 28 0.01 -19.88 3.89
C LEU A 28 0.42 -19.02 5.10
N PRO A 29 1.67 -18.51 5.13
CA PRO A 29 2.06 -17.55 6.14
C PRO A 29 1.25 -16.25 5.99
N ALA A 30 0.89 -15.66 7.12
CA ALA A 30 0.16 -14.40 7.18
C ALA A 30 0.97 -13.36 7.97
N LEU A 31 0.87 -12.10 7.55
CA LEU A 31 1.42 -10.98 8.31
C LEU A 31 0.48 -10.64 9.47
N SER A 32 1.07 -10.23 10.60
CA SER A 32 0.31 -9.62 11.69
C SER A 32 0.06 -8.14 11.42
N TRP A 33 -1.09 -7.65 11.87
CA TRP A 33 -1.41 -6.22 11.83
C TRP A 33 -0.82 -5.50 13.05
N GLY A 34 -0.34 -4.29 12.84
CA GLY A 34 0.00 -3.32 13.88
C GLY A 34 -1.13 -2.31 14.02
N ASP A 35 -1.08 -1.48 15.06
CA ASP A 35 -2.07 -0.43 15.28
C ASP A 35 -1.68 0.85 14.54
N SER A 36 -2.36 1.17 13.43
CA SER A 36 -2.13 2.41 12.66
C SER A 36 -2.53 3.67 13.43
N ASN A 37 -3.49 3.58 14.37
CA ASN A 37 -3.91 4.72 15.20
C ASN A 37 -2.82 5.18 16.17
N ALA A 38 -1.86 4.30 16.50
CA ALA A 38 -0.73 4.61 17.37
C ALA A 38 0.50 5.16 16.63
N LEU A 39 0.41 5.34 15.30
CA LEU A 39 1.51 5.84 14.50
C LEU A 39 1.91 7.25 14.87
N LYS A 40 3.19 7.55 14.68
CA LYS A 40 3.77 8.88 14.86
C LYS A 40 4.67 9.22 13.69
N VAL A 41 4.62 10.48 13.27
CA VAL A 41 5.55 11.03 12.28
C VAL A 41 6.99 10.80 12.74
N GLY A 42 7.85 10.39 11.81
CA GLY A 42 9.26 10.03 12.04
C GLY A 42 9.49 8.55 12.37
N GLN A 43 8.44 7.75 12.61
CA GLN A 43 8.61 6.30 12.78
C GLN A 43 9.02 5.63 11.47
N LEU A 44 9.82 4.57 11.55
CA LEU A 44 10.26 3.78 10.41
C LEU A 44 9.05 3.20 9.64
N ALA A 45 9.08 3.36 8.33
CA ALA A 45 8.13 2.78 7.39
C ALA A 45 8.88 1.93 6.35
N ILE A 46 8.42 0.71 6.10
CA ILE A 46 9.02 -0.23 5.15
C ILE A 46 7.95 -0.62 4.13
N ALA A 47 8.18 -0.32 2.86
CA ALA A 47 7.28 -0.73 1.78
C ALA A 47 7.88 -1.95 1.04
N ILE A 48 7.05 -2.97 0.84
CA ILE A 48 7.43 -4.20 0.13
C ILE A 48 6.55 -4.36 -1.12
N GLY A 49 7.19 -4.71 -2.24
CA GLY A 49 6.49 -4.90 -3.51
C GLY A 49 7.31 -5.66 -4.55
N SER A 50 6.78 -5.69 -5.77
CA SER A 50 7.46 -6.26 -6.96
C SER A 50 7.40 -5.27 -8.14
N PRO A 51 8.07 -4.11 -8.04
CA PRO A 51 8.17 -3.15 -9.13
C PRO A 51 8.82 -3.77 -10.37
N LEU A 52 8.21 -3.54 -11.54
CA LEU A 52 8.70 -3.97 -12.86
C LEU A 52 8.87 -5.49 -13.02
N GLY A 53 8.18 -6.31 -12.21
CA GLY A 53 8.29 -7.78 -12.26
C GLY A 53 9.59 -8.33 -11.66
N GLN A 54 10.45 -7.47 -11.10
CA GLN A 54 11.53 -7.91 -10.22
C GLN A 54 10.91 -8.30 -8.88
N GLN A 55 11.00 -9.58 -8.53
CA GLN A 55 10.45 -10.07 -7.28
C GLN A 55 11.16 -9.43 -6.08
N ASN A 56 10.39 -9.05 -5.05
CA ASN A 56 10.88 -8.72 -3.71
C ASN A 56 11.71 -7.43 -3.59
N SER A 57 11.18 -6.29 -4.04
CA SER A 57 11.78 -5.00 -3.70
C SER A 57 11.34 -4.53 -2.32
N VAL A 58 12.30 -3.97 -1.57
CA VAL A 58 12.07 -3.36 -0.27
C VAL A 58 12.58 -1.93 -0.33
N THR A 59 11.73 -0.98 0.03
CA THR A 59 12.11 0.41 0.24
C THR A 59 11.81 0.79 1.68
N LYS A 60 12.56 1.76 2.20
CA LYS A 60 12.39 2.23 3.58
C LYS A 60 12.40 3.75 3.61
N GLY A 61 11.71 4.28 4.59
CA GLY A 61 11.58 5.69 4.87
C GLY A 61 11.01 5.88 6.27
N VAL A 62 10.30 6.96 6.47
CA VAL A 62 9.57 7.25 7.70
C VAL A 62 8.12 7.60 7.39
N ILE A 63 7.29 7.57 8.43
CA ILE A 63 5.98 8.22 8.39
C ILE A 63 6.22 9.73 8.31
N SER A 64 5.88 10.33 7.18
CA SER A 64 6.09 11.74 6.90
C SER A 64 4.89 12.59 7.34
N ALA A 65 3.68 12.03 7.26
CA ALA A 65 2.46 12.64 7.77
C ALA A 65 1.36 11.57 7.93
N LEU A 66 0.33 11.89 8.70
CA LEU A 66 -0.84 11.06 8.93
C LEU A 66 -2.11 11.83 8.53
N HIS A 67 -3.22 11.10 8.38
CA HIS A 67 -4.54 11.67 8.14
C HIS A 67 -4.63 12.55 6.88
N ARG A 68 -3.93 12.17 5.81
CA ARG A 68 -3.94 12.94 4.56
C ARG A 68 -5.24 12.71 3.80
N PHE A 69 -5.76 13.79 3.25
CA PHE A 69 -6.78 13.75 2.21
C PHE A 69 -6.07 13.79 0.85
N ILE A 70 -6.29 12.79 0.01
CA ILE A 70 -5.67 12.67 -1.31
C ILE A 70 -6.76 12.53 -2.36
N SER A 71 -6.70 13.35 -3.41
CA SER A 71 -7.57 13.24 -4.58
C SER A 71 -6.76 12.72 -5.76
N ILE A 72 -7.10 11.55 -6.26
CA ILE A 72 -6.42 10.88 -7.37
C ILE A 72 -7.35 10.88 -8.58
N PRO A 73 -7.00 11.57 -9.68
CA PRO A 73 -7.72 11.42 -10.93
C PRO A 73 -7.54 9.99 -11.45
N ASN A 74 -8.64 9.28 -11.69
CA ASN A 74 -8.64 8.00 -12.38
C ASN A 74 -8.69 8.25 -13.90
N PRO A 75 -7.61 8.01 -14.65
CA PRO A 75 -7.56 8.31 -16.08
C PRO A 75 -8.45 7.38 -16.92
N SER A 76 -8.86 6.23 -16.39
CA SER A 76 -9.72 5.26 -17.09
C SER A 76 -11.20 5.60 -16.99
N THR A 77 -11.64 6.19 -15.87
CA THR A 77 -13.04 6.56 -15.64
C THR A 77 -13.31 8.06 -15.77
N GLY A 78 -12.26 8.89 -15.72
CA GLY A 78 -12.36 10.35 -15.67
C GLY A 78 -12.90 10.88 -14.33
N GLN A 79 -13.08 10.01 -13.34
CA GLN A 79 -13.54 10.38 -12.00
C GLN A 79 -12.35 10.69 -11.08
N VAL A 80 -12.62 11.33 -9.95
CA VAL A 80 -11.62 11.57 -8.90
C VAL A 80 -11.93 10.64 -7.75
N GLU A 81 -10.96 9.78 -7.42
CA GLU A 81 -10.97 8.95 -6.23
C GLU A 81 -10.46 9.78 -5.04
N ASN A 82 -11.21 9.80 -3.95
CA ASN A 82 -10.86 10.56 -2.76
C ASN A 82 -10.49 9.59 -1.65
N ILE A 83 -9.20 9.49 -1.36
CA ILE A 83 -8.71 8.69 -0.25
C ILE A 83 -8.68 9.56 0.99
N LEU A 84 -9.46 9.13 1.97
CA LEU A 84 -9.48 9.71 3.31
C LEU A 84 -8.42 9.02 4.16
N ASN A 85 -7.86 9.77 5.09
CA ASN A 85 -7.00 9.24 6.15
C ASN A 85 -5.71 8.53 5.67
N ALA A 86 -5.15 8.91 4.52
CA ALA A 86 -3.95 8.27 4.00
C ALA A 86 -2.72 8.52 4.89
N ILE A 87 -1.87 7.49 5.00
CA ILE A 87 -0.54 7.56 5.60
C ILE A 87 0.42 8.05 4.53
N GLN A 88 1.18 9.11 4.82
CA GLN A 88 2.23 9.60 3.92
C GLN A 88 3.59 9.10 4.40
N THR A 89 4.43 8.66 3.47
CA THR A 89 5.81 8.24 3.71
C THR A 89 6.76 8.81 2.67
N ASP A 90 8.04 8.93 3.01
CA ASP A 90 9.13 9.16 2.05
C ASP A 90 9.79 7.85 1.58
N ALA A 91 9.31 6.68 2.04
CA ALA A 91 9.66 5.41 1.44
C ALA A 91 9.25 5.42 -0.03
N GLN A 92 10.15 5.00 -0.91
CA GLN A 92 9.90 5.08 -2.34
C GLN A 92 8.79 4.09 -2.75
N ILE A 93 7.66 4.63 -3.23
CA ILE A 93 6.51 3.87 -3.73
C ILE A 93 6.38 4.14 -5.24
N ASN A 94 6.54 3.07 -6.03
CA ASN A 94 6.45 3.09 -7.49
C ASN A 94 5.46 2.00 -7.95
N PRO A 95 5.01 2.01 -9.21
CA PRO A 95 4.23 0.92 -9.77
C PRO A 95 4.84 -0.45 -9.48
N GLY A 96 4.02 -1.36 -8.93
CA GLY A 96 4.41 -2.69 -8.43
C GLY A 96 4.69 -2.77 -6.92
N ASN A 97 4.76 -1.64 -6.21
CA ASN A 97 4.55 -1.62 -4.75
C ASN A 97 3.06 -1.54 -4.38
N SER A 98 2.21 -1.07 -5.31
CA SER A 98 0.75 -0.97 -5.13
C SER A 98 0.15 -2.31 -4.72
N GLY A 99 -0.69 -2.30 -3.68
CA GLY A 99 -1.28 -3.49 -3.06
C GLY A 99 -0.33 -4.25 -2.10
N GLY A 100 0.95 -3.88 -2.06
CA GLY A 100 1.91 -4.40 -1.09
C GLY A 100 1.79 -3.72 0.28
N PRO A 101 2.34 -4.32 1.35
CA PRO A 101 2.19 -3.78 2.69
C PRO A 101 3.14 -2.60 2.95
N LEU A 102 2.66 -1.65 3.76
CA LEU A 102 3.50 -0.75 4.55
C LEU A 102 3.68 -1.36 5.94
N LEU A 103 4.92 -1.55 6.37
CA LEU A 103 5.25 -2.21 7.63
C LEU A 103 5.94 -1.25 8.60
N ASN A 104 5.67 -1.44 9.90
CA ASN A 104 6.45 -0.84 10.97
C ASN A 104 7.78 -1.58 11.23
N SER A 105 8.57 -1.11 12.19
CA SER A 105 9.86 -1.72 12.56
C SER A 105 9.76 -3.13 13.14
N ALA A 106 8.58 -3.57 13.57
CA ALA A 106 8.31 -4.93 14.04
C ALA A 106 7.85 -5.87 12.90
N GLY A 107 7.76 -5.38 11.66
CA GLY A 107 7.29 -6.16 10.51
C GLY A 107 5.77 -6.35 10.49
N GLN A 108 5.02 -5.53 11.23
CA GLN A 108 3.56 -5.59 11.26
C GLN A 108 2.96 -4.63 10.23
N VAL A 109 1.85 -5.03 9.62
CA VAL A 109 1.13 -4.21 8.63
C VAL A 109 0.51 -3.01 9.32
N ILE A 110 0.83 -1.82 8.82
CA ILE A 110 0.27 -0.54 9.28
C ILE A 110 -0.48 0.19 8.16
N GLY A 111 -0.48 -0.37 6.94
CA GLY A 111 -1.21 0.16 5.79
C GLY A 111 -0.96 -0.63 4.51
N VAL A 112 -1.66 -0.26 3.44
CA VAL A 112 -1.52 -0.86 2.10
C VAL A 112 -1.05 0.21 1.12
N ASN A 113 0.10 0.00 0.47
CA ASN A 113 0.67 0.98 -0.45
C ASN A 113 -0.23 1.15 -1.67
N PHE A 114 -0.42 2.38 -2.13
CA PHE A 114 -0.98 2.66 -3.44
C PHE A 114 -0.06 3.60 -4.23
N ALA A 115 0.14 3.31 -5.51
CA ALA A 115 1.02 4.12 -6.36
C ALA A 115 0.21 5.23 -7.02
N ILE A 116 0.63 6.48 -6.82
CA ILE A 116 0.12 7.64 -7.56
C ILE A 116 1.12 8.00 -8.66
N GLU A 117 0.64 8.51 -9.79
CA GLU A 117 1.52 9.10 -10.79
C GLU A 117 2.37 10.22 -10.17
N GLN A 118 3.69 10.18 -10.38
CA GLN A 118 4.61 11.14 -9.78
C GLN A 118 4.30 12.60 -10.15
N ALA A 119 3.70 12.83 -11.33
CA ALA A 119 3.24 14.15 -11.77
C ALA A 119 2.13 14.73 -10.88
N GLN A 120 1.38 13.88 -10.17
CA GLN A 120 0.27 14.26 -9.30
C GLN A 120 0.69 14.30 -7.83
N ALA A 121 1.54 13.37 -7.39
CA ALA A 121 2.03 13.31 -6.02
C ALA A 121 3.15 14.31 -5.71
N GLY A 122 4.01 14.63 -6.68
CA GLY A 122 5.28 15.31 -6.45
C GLY A 122 6.41 14.33 -6.07
N PRO A 123 7.68 14.67 -6.34
CA PRO A 123 8.80 13.77 -6.12
C PRO A 123 9.00 13.46 -4.63
N GLY A 124 9.21 12.17 -4.30
CA GLY A 124 9.51 11.72 -2.94
C GLY A 124 8.29 11.55 -2.03
N LEU A 125 7.07 11.59 -2.57
CA LEU A 125 5.84 11.36 -1.81
C LEU A 125 5.25 9.98 -2.11
N GLY A 126 5.25 9.12 -1.09
CA GLY A 126 4.58 7.83 -1.08
C GLY A 126 3.36 7.84 -0.17
N PHE A 127 2.36 7.03 -0.51
CA PHE A 127 1.13 6.93 0.26
C PHE A 127 0.70 5.48 0.48
N ALA A 128 0.01 5.26 1.60
CA ALA A 128 -0.65 4.01 1.93
C ALA A 128 -2.04 4.27 2.52
N LEU A 129 -2.98 3.36 2.23
CA LEU A 129 -4.25 3.28 2.93
C LEU A 129 -3.98 2.94 4.39
N ASP A 130 -4.76 3.50 5.30
CA ASP A 130 -4.66 3.21 6.73
C ASP A 130 -4.96 1.72 7.00
N GLY A 131 -4.26 1.14 7.99
CA GLY A 131 -4.36 -0.28 8.30
C GLY A 131 -5.52 -0.70 9.22
N ASN A 132 -6.26 0.25 9.80
CA ASN A 132 -7.35 0.02 10.75
C ASN A 132 -8.74 0.35 10.19
#